data_AF-A0A9P1GHM9-F1
#
_entry.id   AF-A0A9P1GHM9-F1
#
_cell.length_a   1.000
_cell.length_b   1.000
_cell.length_c   1.000
_cell.angle_alpha   90.00
_cell.angle_beta   90.00
_cell.angle_gamma   90.00
#
_symmetry.space_group_name_H-M   'P 1'
#
loop_
_entity.id
_entity.type
_entity.pdbx_description
1 polymer ?
#
loop_
_entity_poly.entity_id
_entity_poly.type
_entity_poly.pdbx_seq_one_letter_code
_entity_poly.pdbx_strand_id
1 'polypeptide(L)'
;MVTVNADPYGMPQGATTTTGQLVLEIAQASDGGIKTFETLVKVVSNVLEKPMEPRYRELRRSSPGIDQVDARPQGAMLLRRLGFMDCGDYYRLQSSGIRGSEVARFQCALNDLPHCSSFVERLGPSIFALGLEWRKPDGTSTCLPGPTFRERAQNSAQVSVPSLPDVGGAWGHASSLPAARSPEEEDDADLQEALRLSMIQS
;
A
#
# COMPACT_ATOMS: atom_id res chain seq x y z
N MET A 1 5.35 5.14 18.99
CA MET A 1 5.00 3.84 18.36
C MET A 1 3.76 3.32 19.07
N VAL A 2 2.75 2.90 18.32
CA VAL A 2 1.48 2.44 18.91
C VAL A 2 1.54 0.93 19.03
N THR A 3 1.36 0.40 20.24
CA THR A 3 1.24 -1.04 20.44
C THR A 3 -0.20 -1.47 20.17
N VAL A 4 -0.38 -2.46 19.30
CA VAL A 4 -1.69 -3.05 19.01
C VAL A 4 -1.76 -4.50 19.49
N ASN A 5 -2.90 -4.88 20.05
CA ASN A 5 -3.19 -6.29 20.29
C ASN A 5 -3.46 -6.97 18.94
N ALA A 6 -2.49 -7.78 18.51
CA ALA A 6 -2.57 -8.51 17.24
C ALA A 6 -3.01 -9.96 17.43
N ASP A 7 -3.69 -10.29 18.53
CA ASP A 7 -4.36 -11.58 18.71
C ASP A 7 -5.19 -11.91 17.45
N PRO A 8 -4.74 -12.89 16.64
CA PRO A 8 -5.41 -13.21 15.39
C PRO A 8 -6.77 -13.87 15.65
N TYR A 9 -6.97 -14.45 16.84
CA TYR A 9 -8.21 -15.08 17.27
C TYR A 9 -9.10 -14.15 18.11
N GLY A 10 -8.65 -12.91 18.34
CA GLY A 10 -9.49 -11.86 18.91
C GLY A 10 -10.61 -11.47 17.94
N MET A 11 -11.85 -11.43 18.43
CA MET A 11 -13.02 -11.07 17.63
C MET A 11 -13.14 -9.54 17.50
N PRO A 12 -13.02 -8.96 16.29
CA PRO A 12 -13.25 -7.53 16.10
C PRO A 12 -14.72 -7.18 16.29
N GLN A 13 -14.99 -5.95 16.74
CA GLN A 13 -16.35 -5.46 16.94
C GLN A 13 -17.18 -5.59 15.65
N GLY A 14 -18.37 -6.18 15.79
CA GLY A 14 -19.31 -6.35 14.67
C GLY A 14 -18.94 -7.45 13.68
N ALA A 15 -17.95 -8.30 13.98
CA ALA A 15 -17.59 -9.40 13.10
C ALA A 15 -17.94 -10.77 13.67
N THR A 16 -18.22 -11.72 12.77
CA THR A 16 -18.68 -13.07 13.10
C THR A 16 -17.57 -14.13 13.06
N THR A 17 -16.42 -13.81 12.49
CA THR A 17 -15.24 -14.69 12.39
C THR A 17 -13.99 -13.94 12.86
N THR A 18 -12.86 -14.60 13.03
CA THR A 18 -11.59 -13.96 13.43
C THR A 18 -10.62 -13.92 12.24
N THR A 19 -9.57 -13.10 12.33
CA THR A 19 -8.63 -12.97 11.20
C THR A 19 -7.76 -14.22 11.11
N GLY A 20 -7.40 -14.80 12.25
CA GLY A 20 -6.77 -16.10 12.36
C GLY A 20 -7.63 -17.21 11.76
N GLN A 21 -8.93 -17.23 12.03
CA GLN A 21 -9.84 -18.23 11.46
C GLN A 21 -9.90 -18.15 9.93
N LEU A 22 -10.02 -16.94 9.37
CA LEU A 22 -10.00 -16.73 7.92
C LEU A 22 -8.68 -17.19 7.29
N VAL A 23 -7.55 -16.86 7.93
CA VAL A 23 -6.22 -17.30 7.47
C VAL A 23 -6.10 -18.82 7.54
N LEU A 24 -6.53 -19.45 8.62
CA LEU A 24 -6.48 -20.90 8.78
C LEU A 24 -7.33 -21.61 7.71
N GLU A 25 -8.54 -21.13 7.45
CA GLU A 25 -9.42 -21.69 6.41
C GLU A 25 -8.84 -21.52 5.00
N ILE A 26 -8.21 -20.37 4.70
CA ILE A 26 -7.53 -20.16 3.41
C ILE A 26 -6.35 -21.14 3.26
N ALA A 27 -5.59 -21.34 4.33
CA ALA A 27 -4.41 -22.22 4.34
C ALA A 27 -4.78 -23.71 4.23
N GLN A 28 -5.89 -24.12 4.85
CA GLN A 28 -6.39 -25.50 4.80
C GLN A 28 -7.07 -25.87 3.48
N ALA A 29 -7.53 -24.88 2.71
CA ALA A 29 -8.17 -25.13 1.43
C ALA A 29 -7.15 -25.59 0.37
N SER A 30 -7.37 -26.80 -0.16
CA SER A 30 -6.46 -27.60 -1.01
C SER A 30 -5.81 -26.85 -2.18
N ASP A 31 -6.47 -25.85 -2.78
CA ASP A 31 -6.04 -25.29 -4.06
C ASP A 31 -5.84 -23.76 -4.08
N GLY A 32 -4.61 -23.29 -3.84
CA GLY A 32 -4.26 -21.87 -4.06
C GLY A 32 -4.40 -20.93 -2.88
N GLY A 33 -4.41 -21.43 -1.63
CA GLY A 33 -4.36 -20.59 -0.43
C GLY A 33 -3.13 -19.69 -0.37
N ILE A 34 -1.96 -20.23 -0.75
CA ILE A 34 -0.69 -19.49 -0.80
C ILE A 34 -0.77 -18.28 -1.74
N LYS A 35 -1.30 -18.45 -2.96
CA LYS A 35 -1.44 -17.35 -3.92
C LYS A 35 -2.47 -16.30 -3.46
N THR A 36 -3.47 -16.73 -2.69
CA THR A 36 -4.41 -15.81 -2.02
C THR A 36 -3.66 -14.92 -1.04
N PHE A 37 -2.82 -15.50 -0.16
CA PHE A 37 -1.98 -14.73 0.76
C PHE A 37 -1.00 -13.83 0.02
N GLU A 38 -0.34 -14.33 -1.02
CA GLU A 38 0.57 -13.53 -1.83
C GLU A 38 -0.11 -12.29 -2.40
N THR A 39 -1.33 -12.44 -2.93
CA THR A 39 -2.11 -11.31 -3.44
C THR A 39 -2.47 -10.34 -2.33
N LEU A 40 -2.98 -10.82 -1.19
CA LEU A 40 -3.37 -9.98 -0.06
C LEU A 40 -2.19 -9.20 0.52
N VAL A 41 -1.04 -9.86 0.70
CA VAL A 41 0.22 -9.23 1.14
C VAL A 41 0.63 -8.15 0.15
N LYS A 42 0.60 -8.45 -1.15
CA LYS A 42 0.94 -7.49 -2.21
C LYS A 42 0.00 -6.29 -2.20
N VAL A 43 -1.30 -6.49 -2.01
CA VAL A 43 -2.29 -5.41 -1.90
C VAL A 43 -1.94 -4.49 -0.73
N VAL A 44 -1.73 -5.05 0.47
CA VAL A 44 -1.39 -4.28 1.67
C VAL A 44 -0.09 -3.50 1.48
N SER A 45 0.97 -4.16 1.00
CA SER A 45 2.26 -3.50 0.76
C SER A 45 2.15 -2.39 -0.29
N ASN A 46 1.46 -2.62 -1.41
CA ASN A 46 1.31 -1.60 -2.45
C ASN A 46 0.58 -0.36 -1.95
N VAL A 47 -0.49 -0.52 -1.16
CA VAL A 47 -1.23 0.62 -0.60
C VAL A 47 -0.36 1.44 0.34
N LEU A 48 0.46 0.80 1.16
CA LEU A 48 1.28 1.48 2.17
C LEU A 48 2.57 2.06 1.58
N GLU A 49 3.16 1.41 0.59
CA GLU A 49 4.37 1.91 -0.09
C GLU A 49 4.05 3.03 -1.08
N LYS A 50 2.87 3.00 -1.71
CA LYS A 50 2.45 3.96 -2.74
C LYS A 50 1.03 4.47 -2.46
N PRO A 51 0.83 5.22 -1.36
CA PRO A 51 -0.51 5.62 -0.88
C PRO A 51 -1.27 6.57 -1.82
N MET A 52 -0.53 7.30 -2.67
CA MET A 52 -1.08 8.25 -3.65
C MET A 52 -1.46 7.60 -4.98
N GLU A 53 -1.13 6.32 -5.19
CA GLU A 53 -1.42 5.63 -6.44
C GLU A 53 -2.87 5.11 -6.47
N PRO A 54 -3.74 5.63 -7.37
CA PRO A 54 -5.17 5.29 -7.37
C PRO A 54 -5.46 3.81 -7.63
N ARG A 55 -4.67 3.14 -8.49
CA ARG A 55 -4.87 1.70 -8.83
C ARG A 55 -4.70 0.75 -7.65
N TYR A 56 -4.09 1.17 -6.54
CA TYR A 56 -4.01 0.36 -5.32
C TYR A 56 -5.16 0.63 -4.36
N ARG A 57 -5.89 1.73 -4.58
CA ARG A 57 -7.12 2.06 -3.86
C ARG A 57 -8.35 1.45 -4.53
N GLU A 58 -8.27 1.10 -5.81
CA GLU A 58 -9.36 0.42 -6.55
C GLU A 58 -8.86 -0.85 -7.23
N LEU A 59 -9.26 -2.00 -6.71
CA LEU A 59 -8.83 -3.32 -7.17
C LEU A 59 -9.92 -3.95 -8.05
N ARG A 60 -9.69 -4.03 -9.36
CA ARG A 60 -10.63 -4.64 -10.31
C ARG A 60 -10.71 -6.15 -10.10
N ARG A 61 -11.92 -6.72 -10.02
CA ARG A 61 -12.12 -8.18 -9.90
C ARG A 61 -11.59 -8.97 -11.09
N SER A 62 -11.58 -8.36 -12.27
CA SER A 62 -10.97 -8.92 -13.48
C SER A 62 -9.45 -9.09 -13.39
N SER A 63 -8.79 -8.55 -12.36
CA SER A 63 -7.36 -8.74 -12.15
C SER A 63 -7.11 -10.17 -11.66
N PRO A 64 -6.19 -10.95 -12.26
CA PRO A 64 -6.02 -12.38 -11.93
C PRO A 64 -5.78 -12.68 -10.44
N GLY A 65 -5.04 -11.82 -9.73
CA GLY A 65 -4.85 -11.98 -8.29
C GLY A 65 -6.13 -11.75 -7.49
N ILE A 66 -6.92 -10.76 -7.88
CA ILE A 66 -8.18 -10.42 -7.18
C ILE A 66 -9.25 -11.47 -7.48
N ASP A 67 -9.35 -11.93 -8.72
CA ASP A 67 -10.20 -13.06 -9.12
C ASP A 67 -9.93 -14.28 -8.23
N GLN A 68 -8.66 -14.59 -7.98
CA GLN A 68 -8.29 -15.68 -7.07
C GLN A 68 -8.69 -15.44 -5.61
N VAL A 69 -8.55 -14.20 -5.11
CA VAL A 69 -9.01 -13.83 -3.76
C VAL A 69 -10.53 -13.95 -3.67
N ASP A 70 -11.23 -13.58 -4.73
CA ASP A 70 -12.69 -13.54 -4.81
C ASP A 70 -13.33 -14.91 -5.00
N ALA A 71 -12.64 -15.82 -5.70
CA ALA A 71 -13.01 -17.23 -5.83
C ALA A 71 -13.12 -17.96 -4.48
N ARG A 72 -12.63 -17.35 -3.39
CA ARG A 72 -12.67 -17.88 -2.03
C ARG A 72 -13.42 -16.91 -1.11
N PRO A 73 -14.56 -17.30 -0.52
CA PRO A 73 -15.32 -16.44 0.38
C PRO A 73 -14.47 -15.86 1.51
N GLN A 74 -13.55 -16.66 2.08
CA GLN A 74 -12.64 -16.25 3.13
C GLN A 74 -11.63 -15.21 2.66
N GLY A 75 -11.13 -15.33 1.43
CA GLY A 75 -10.21 -14.36 0.83
C GLY A 75 -10.87 -12.99 0.67
N ALA A 76 -12.07 -12.97 0.08
CA ALA A 76 -12.88 -11.76 -0.04
C ALA A 76 -13.24 -11.14 1.33
N MET A 77 -13.59 -11.97 2.32
CA MET A 77 -13.84 -11.51 3.69
C MET A 77 -12.59 -10.89 4.34
N LEU A 78 -11.43 -11.51 4.17
CA LEU A 78 -10.17 -11.02 4.69
C LEU A 78 -9.76 -9.70 4.01
N LEU A 79 -9.92 -9.59 2.69
CA LEU A 79 -9.69 -8.33 1.95
C LEU A 79 -10.55 -7.20 2.51
N ARG A 80 -11.84 -7.48 2.79
CA ARG A 80 -12.74 -6.48 3.39
C ARG A 80 -12.30 -6.04 4.78
N ARG A 81 -11.82 -6.98 5.60
CA ARG A 81 -11.27 -6.68 6.94
C ARG A 81 -10.05 -5.78 6.89
N LEU A 82 -9.20 -5.95 5.89
CA LEU A 82 -8.01 -5.12 5.71
C LEU A 82 -8.36 -3.65 5.39
N GLY A 83 -9.62 -3.34 5.07
CA GLY A 83 -10.11 -1.98 4.86
C GLY A 83 -10.70 -1.74 3.47
N PHE A 84 -10.93 -2.79 2.69
CA PHE A 84 -11.61 -2.67 1.40
C PHE A 84 -13.12 -2.85 1.55
N MET A 85 -13.88 -2.17 0.70
CA MET A 85 -15.31 -2.37 0.54
C MET A 85 -15.60 -2.99 -0.82
N ASP A 86 -16.63 -3.82 -0.86
CA ASP A 86 -17.12 -4.43 -2.08
C ASP A 86 -18.02 -3.43 -2.82
N CYS A 87 -17.73 -3.16 -4.10
CA CYS A 87 -18.48 -2.26 -4.96
C CYS A 87 -19.04 -2.96 -6.21
N GLY A 88 -19.22 -4.29 -6.18
CA GLY A 88 -19.59 -5.07 -7.35
C GLY A 88 -18.35 -5.40 -8.17
N ASP A 89 -18.07 -4.68 -9.26
CA ASP A 89 -17.00 -5.03 -10.21
C ASP A 89 -15.56 -4.80 -9.69
N TYR A 90 -15.42 -4.14 -8.55
CA TYR A 90 -14.14 -3.83 -7.93
C TYR A 90 -14.25 -3.72 -6.41
N TYR A 91 -13.10 -3.84 -5.76
CA TYR A 91 -12.94 -3.50 -4.35
C TYR A 91 -12.35 -2.10 -4.23
N ARG A 92 -12.92 -1.27 -3.37
CA ARG A 92 -12.42 0.09 -3.10
C ARG A 92 -11.86 0.17 -1.68
N LEU A 93 -10.72 0.82 -1.50
CA LEU A 93 -10.18 1.12 -0.19
C LEU A 93 -11.09 2.15 0.51
N GLN A 94 -11.52 1.86 1.73
CA GLN A 94 -12.34 2.77 2.52
C GLN A 94 -11.63 4.10 2.76
N SER A 95 -12.40 5.17 3.01
CA SER A 95 -11.85 6.50 3.33
C SER A 95 -10.98 6.48 4.60
N SER A 96 -11.30 5.58 5.55
CA SER A 96 -10.49 5.31 6.75
C SER A 96 -9.13 4.66 6.45
N GLY A 97 -8.89 4.22 5.21
CA GLY A 97 -7.67 3.54 4.79
C GLY A 97 -7.56 2.10 5.27
N ILE A 98 -6.34 1.56 5.18
CA ILE A 98 -6.00 0.20 5.64
C ILE A 98 -6.15 0.13 7.16
N ARG A 99 -6.79 -0.94 7.65
CA ARG A 99 -6.99 -1.16 9.08
C ARG A 99 -5.74 -1.78 9.69
N GLY A 100 -4.88 -0.93 10.25
CA GLY A 100 -3.57 -1.37 10.76
C GLY A 100 -3.62 -2.50 11.80
N SER A 101 -4.64 -2.51 12.69
CA SER A 101 -4.86 -3.61 13.63
C SER A 101 -5.18 -4.94 12.94
N GLU A 102 -5.91 -4.92 11.82
CA GLU A 102 -6.19 -6.12 11.02
C GLU A 102 -4.97 -6.58 10.22
N VAL A 103 -4.13 -5.65 9.74
CA VAL A 103 -2.83 -6.01 9.13
C VAL A 103 -1.93 -6.71 10.14
N ALA A 104 -1.88 -6.21 11.37
CA ALA A 104 -1.11 -6.83 12.45
C ALA A 104 -1.63 -8.24 12.80
N ARG A 105 -2.96 -8.40 12.94
CA ARG A 105 -3.58 -9.73 13.14
C ARG A 105 -3.33 -10.67 11.97
N PHE A 106 -3.37 -10.16 10.74
CA PHE A 106 -3.10 -10.94 9.54
C PHE A 106 -1.65 -11.43 9.52
N GLN A 107 -0.67 -10.56 9.79
CA GLN A 107 0.73 -10.95 9.89
C GLN A 107 0.97 -11.94 11.04
N CYS A 108 0.34 -11.73 12.19
CA CYS A 108 0.43 -12.65 13.33
C CYS A 108 -0.13 -14.04 12.98
N ALA A 109 -1.28 -14.11 12.31
CA ALA A 109 -1.86 -15.38 11.86
C ALA A 109 -0.96 -16.12 10.86
N LEU A 110 -0.35 -15.39 9.91
CA LEU A 110 0.61 -15.97 8.98
C LEU A 110 1.87 -16.50 9.68
N ASN A 111 2.30 -15.86 10.78
CA ASN A 111 3.44 -16.31 11.56
C ASN A 111 3.21 -17.65 12.26
N ASP A 112 1.96 -18.03 12.52
CA ASP A 112 1.63 -19.32 13.10
C ASP A 112 1.62 -20.46 12.04
N LEU A 113 1.77 -20.11 10.74
CA LEU A 113 1.86 -21.06 9.63
C LEU A 113 3.33 -21.17 9.13
N PRO A 114 4.03 -22.31 9.36
CA PRO A 114 5.46 -22.43 9.05
C PRO A 114 5.83 -22.16 7.58
N HIS A 115 4.93 -22.48 6.65
CA HIS A 115 5.14 -22.32 5.21
C HIS A 115 4.84 -20.89 4.70
N CYS A 116 4.40 -19.98 5.57
CA CYS A 116 4.07 -18.59 5.24
C CYS A 116 5.10 -17.56 5.76
N SER A 117 6.24 -18.01 6.26
CA SER A 117 7.29 -17.14 6.86
C SER A 117 7.74 -16.01 5.93
N SER A 118 7.87 -16.28 4.63
CA SER A 118 8.25 -15.26 3.63
C SER A 118 7.22 -14.12 3.50
N PHE A 119 5.92 -14.39 3.73
CA PHE A 119 4.89 -13.36 3.74
C PHE A 119 4.97 -12.47 4.96
N VAL A 120 5.34 -13.06 6.10
CA VAL A 120 5.53 -12.35 7.36
C VAL A 120 6.67 -11.34 7.23
N GLU A 121 7.80 -11.74 6.66
CA GLU A 121 8.92 -10.82 6.36
C GLU A 121 8.52 -9.70 5.40
N ARG A 122 7.78 -10.03 4.33
CA ARG A 122 7.30 -9.05 3.35
C ARG A 122 6.32 -8.01 3.92
N LEU A 123 5.55 -8.37 4.95
CA LEU A 123 4.66 -7.44 5.66
C LEU A 123 5.38 -6.58 6.71
N GLY A 124 6.61 -6.93 7.11
CA GLY A 124 7.38 -6.20 8.12
C GLY A 124 7.49 -4.69 7.83
N PRO A 125 7.93 -4.27 6.62
CA PRO A 125 8.00 -2.85 6.26
C PRO A 125 6.64 -2.14 6.31
N SER A 126 5.56 -2.83 5.94
CA SER A 126 4.19 -2.31 5.98
C SER A 126 3.72 -2.03 7.41
N ILE A 127 4.02 -2.94 8.33
CA ILE A 127 3.68 -2.82 9.75
C ILE A 127 4.48 -1.69 10.41
N PHE A 128 5.76 -1.58 10.05
CA PHE A 128 6.59 -0.46 10.47
C PHE A 128 6.08 0.87 9.92
N ALA A 129 5.67 0.93 8.66
CA ALA A 129 5.10 2.14 8.04
C ALA A 129 3.79 2.59 8.71
N LEU A 130 3.02 1.65 9.26
CA LEU A 130 1.83 1.95 10.07
C LEU A 130 2.19 2.43 11.50
N GLY A 131 3.47 2.46 11.87
CA GLY A 131 3.94 2.84 13.20
C GLY A 131 3.54 1.84 14.29
N LEU A 132 3.29 0.59 13.90
CA LEU A 132 2.76 -0.45 14.76
C LEU A 132 3.86 -1.35 15.28
N GLU A 133 3.74 -1.68 16.55
CA GLU A 133 4.36 -2.86 17.14
C GLU A 133 3.23 -3.79 17.56
N TRP A 134 3.37 -5.08 17.29
CA TRP A 134 2.38 -6.06 17.71
C TRP A 134 2.93 -7.04 18.72
N ARG A 135 2.07 -7.39 19.69
CA ARG A 135 2.32 -8.43 20.68
C ARG A 135 1.28 -9.52 20.55
N LYS A 136 1.72 -10.76 20.75
CA LYS A 136 0.86 -11.91 20.96
C LYS A 136 0.25 -11.87 22.38
N PRO A 137 -0.85 -12.60 22.62
CA PRO A 137 -1.49 -12.69 23.95
C PRO A 137 -0.57 -13.20 25.06
N ASP A 138 0.43 -14.02 24.72
CA ASP A 138 1.45 -14.54 25.64
C ASP A 138 2.52 -13.51 26.05
N GLY A 139 2.41 -12.28 25.53
CA GLY A 139 3.34 -11.18 25.80
C GLY A 139 4.55 -11.14 24.88
N THR A 140 4.71 -12.10 23.96
CA THR A 140 5.81 -12.09 23.00
C THR A 140 5.58 -11.01 21.93
N SER A 141 6.58 -10.14 21.75
CA SER A 141 6.61 -9.14 20.68
C SER A 141 7.44 -9.68 19.52
N THR A 142 6.91 -9.69 18.31
CA THR A 142 7.71 -9.92 17.11
C THR A 142 7.89 -8.58 16.41
N CYS A 143 8.96 -7.87 16.75
CA CYS A 143 9.38 -6.70 15.99
C CYS A 143 10.24 -7.23 14.85
N LEU A 144 9.65 -7.50 13.69
CA LEU A 144 10.46 -7.77 12.50
C LEU A 144 11.04 -6.42 12.07
N PRO A 145 12.36 -6.21 12.18
CA PRO A 145 12.96 -4.96 11.77
C PRO A 145 12.73 -4.82 10.27
N GLY A 146 11.85 -3.90 9.87
CA GLY A 146 11.89 -3.40 8.50
C GLY A 146 13.27 -2.75 8.25
N PRO A 147 13.74 -2.69 6.99
CA PRO A 147 14.94 -1.92 6.69
C PRO A 147 14.71 -0.51 7.20
N THR A 148 15.67 -0.01 7.98
CA THR A 148 15.57 1.33 8.55
C THR A 148 15.38 2.34 7.42
N PHE A 149 14.62 3.41 7.66
CA PHE A 149 14.42 4.50 6.68
C PHE A 149 15.74 4.97 6.05
N ARG A 150 16.83 4.90 6.83
CA ARG A 150 18.21 5.16 6.41
C ARG A 150 18.75 4.16 5.37
N GLU A 151 18.49 2.86 5.53
CA GLU A 151 18.90 1.82 4.57
C GLU A 151 18.10 1.88 3.27
N ARG A 152 16.81 2.26 3.30
CA ARG A 152 16.01 2.48 2.08
C ARG A 152 16.44 3.73 1.32
N ALA A 153 16.77 4.83 2.01
CA ALA A 153 17.30 6.04 1.39
C ALA A 153 18.74 5.84 0.84
N GLN A 154 19.55 4.99 1.48
CA GLN A 154 20.91 4.67 1.02
C GLN A 154 20.93 3.70 -0.17
N ASN A 155 20.06 2.67 -0.20
CA ASN A 155 19.97 1.75 -1.35
C ASN A 155 19.39 2.41 -2.60
N SER A 156 18.46 3.37 -2.46
CA SER A 156 17.95 4.13 -3.60
C SER A 156 18.97 5.14 -4.14
N ALA A 157 19.91 5.61 -3.31
CA ALA A 157 21.04 6.43 -3.74
C ALA A 157 22.21 5.62 -4.35
N GLN A 158 22.25 4.29 -4.17
CA GLN A 158 23.31 3.41 -4.69
C GLN A 158 22.98 2.71 -6.01
N VAL A 159 21.76 2.88 -6.55
CA VAL A 159 21.51 2.56 -7.97
C VAL A 159 22.05 3.72 -8.82
N SER A 160 23.37 3.87 -8.80
CA SER A 160 24.08 4.65 -9.80
C SER A 160 23.90 3.97 -11.14
N VAL A 161 23.28 4.73 -12.05
CA VAL A 161 23.17 4.50 -13.49
C VAL A 161 24.46 3.85 -14.03
N PRO A 162 24.40 2.78 -14.85
CA PRO A 162 25.60 2.29 -15.52
C PRO A 162 26.13 3.40 -16.44
N SER A 163 27.31 3.90 -16.10
CA SER A 163 28.06 4.87 -16.88
C SER A 163 28.24 4.36 -18.30
N LEU A 164 27.72 5.11 -19.28
CA LEU A 164 28.10 4.96 -20.67
C LEU A 164 29.61 5.24 -20.80
N PRO A 165 30.38 4.40 -21.51
CA PRO A 165 31.76 4.72 -21.82
C PRO A 165 31.82 5.86 -22.84
N ASP A 166 32.63 6.83 -22.44
CA ASP A 166 33.22 7.95 -23.16
C ASP A 166 33.64 7.60 -24.61
N VAL A 167 33.04 8.30 -25.58
CA VAL A 167 33.62 8.47 -26.92
C VAL A 167 33.50 9.96 -27.24
N GLY A 168 34.64 10.64 -27.16
CA GLY A 168 34.79 12.07 -27.29
C GLY A 168 34.47 12.66 -28.67
N GLY A 169 34.27 13.98 -28.68
CA GLY A 169 34.11 14.76 -29.90
C GLY A 169 33.56 16.15 -29.69
N ALA A 170 34.41 17.04 -29.18
CA ALA A 170 34.58 18.48 -29.41
C ALA A 170 33.44 19.40 -29.97
N TRP A 171 33.60 20.69 -29.59
CA TRP A 171 32.95 21.92 -30.09
C TRP A 171 31.53 22.14 -29.56
N GLY A 172 31.14 23.25 -28.95
CA GLY A 172 31.72 24.57 -28.75
C GLY A 172 30.56 25.52 -28.39
N HIS A 173 30.92 26.71 -27.94
CA HIS A 173 30.06 27.90 -27.76
C HIS A 173 29.25 28.05 -26.47
N ALA A 174 29.64 29.13 -25.79
CA ALA A 174 29.00 29.81 -24.69
C ALA A 174 27.58 30.29 -25.02
N SER A 175 26.75 30.38 -23.97
CA SER A 175 25.97 31.57 -23.59
C SER A 175 25.11 31.21 -22.37
N SER A 176 25.42 31.79 -21.21
CA SER A 176 24.63 32.87 -20.59
C SER A 176 23.33 32.38 -19.94
N LEU A 177 23.38 32.29 -18.60
CA LEU A 177 22.21 32.23 -17.72
C LEU A 177 21.24 33.39 -18.01
N PRO A 178 19.94 33.15 -17.84
CA PRO A 178 19.09 34.18 -17.26
C PRO A 178 18.44 33.69 -15.95
N ALA A 179 18.39 34.63 -15.01
CA ALA A 179 17.75 34.51 -13.72
C ALA A 179 16.21 34.55 -13.82
N ALA A 180 15.58 33.82 -12.90
CA ALA A 180 14.29 34.03 -12.23
C ALA A 180 13.04 34.46 -13.02
N ARG A 181 11.95 33.69 -12.84
CA ARG A 181 10.58 34.25 -12.76
C ARG A 181 9.69 33.38 -11.88
N SER A 182 9.11 33.99 -10.85
CA SER A 182 8.16 33.40 -9.90
C SER A 182 6.79 33.15 -10.57
N PRO A 183 6.02 32.13 -10.15
CA PRO A 183 4.74 31.78 -10.76
C PRO A 183 3.55 32.28 -9.92
N GLU A 184 3.19 33.57 -9.97
CA GLU A 184 2.05 34.11 -9.20
C GLU A 184 1.25 35.23 -9.91
N GLU A 185 1.30 35.37 -11.25
CA GLU A 185 0.60 36.48 -11.96
C GLU A 185 -0.30 36.07 -13.14
N GLU A 186 -0.67 34.78 -13.28
CA GLU A 186 -1.46 34.32 -14.44
C GLU A 186 -2.99 34.25 -14.19
N ASP A 187 -3.47 34.34 -12.95
CA ASP A 187 -4.90 34.12 -12.65
C ASP A 187 -5.79 35.39 -12.67
N ASP A 188 -5.21 36.60 -12.70
CA ASP A 188 -5.98 37.85 -12.60
C ASP A 188 -6.47 38.40 -13.96
N ALA A 189 -5.86 37.98 -15.07
CA ALA A 189 -6.23 38.46 -16.41
C ALA A 189 -7.53 37.81 -16.92
N ASP A 190 -7.71 36.51 -16.67
CA ASP A 190 -8.88 35.75 -17.15
C ASP A 190 -10.18 36.15 -16.42
N LEU A 191 -10.07 36.53 -15.13
CA LEU A 191 -11.20 37.02 -14.34
C LEU A 191 -11.72 38.38 -14.81
N GLN A 192 -10.85 39.27 -15.29
CA GLN A 192 -11.25 40.58 -15.81
C GLN A 192 -11.93 40.49 -17.18
N GLU A 193 -11.53 39.54 -18.04
CA GLU A 193 -12.18 39.33 -19.35
C GLU A 193 -13.58 38.71 -19.19
N ALA A 194 -13.74 37.75 -18.26
CA ALA A 194 -15.04 37.14 -17.97
C ALA A 194 -16.07 38.17 -17.47
N LEU A 195 -15.65 39.14 -16.64
CA LEU A 195 -16.54 40.20 -16.14
C LEU A 195 -16.96 41.17 -17.26
N ARG A 196 -16.06 41.43 -18.22
CA ARG A 196 -16.34 42.31 -19.36
C ARG A 196 -17.36 41.71 -20.33
N LEU A 197 -17.32 40.39 -20.57
CA LEU A 197 -18.26 39.70 -21.47
C LEU A 197 -19.69 39.63 -20.90
N SER A 198 -19.84 39.57 -19.58
CA SER A 198 -21.15 39.52 -18.90
C SER A 198 -21.95 40.82 -19.03
N MET A 199 -21.30 41.99 -19.10
CA MET A 199 -21.98 43.29 -19.18
C MET A 199 -22.44 43.70 -20.59
N ILE A 200 -22.12 42.92 -21.64
CA ILE A 200 -22.49 43.23 -23.03
C ILE A 200 -23.79 42.49 -23.45
N GLN A 201 -24.30 41.56 -22.63
CA GLN A 201 -25.48 40.74 -22.95
C GLN A 201 -26.72 41.01 -22.07
N SER A 202 -26.88 42.23 -21.53
CA SER A 202 -28.12 42.67 -20.86
C SER A 202 -28.72 43.90 -21.52
#